data_AF-A0A937F098-F1
#
_entry.id   AF-A0A937F098-F1
#
_cell.length_a   1.000
_cell.length_b   1.000
_cell.length_c   1.000
_cell.angle_alpha   90.00
_cell.angle_beta   90.00
_cell.angle_gamma   90.00
#
_symmetry.space_group_name_H-M   'P 1'
#
loop_
_entity.id
_entity.type
_entity.pdbx_description
1 polymer ?
#
loop_
_entity_poly.entity_id
_entity_poly.type
_entity_poly.pdbx_seq_one_letter_code
_entity_poly.pdbx_strand_id
1 'polypeptide(L)'
;MRQYYWSKPLTNSIEPSITGSLQPPETDLDILRRQHELILNAVGEGVYGLDVNGKVTFVNPAAAKMIGWEIGELIGQSMHTVLHHSKPDGNPYPVHE
;
A
#
# COMPACT_ATOMS: atom_id res chain seq x y z
N MET A 1 61.71 -22.16 -29.44
CA MET A 1 60.66 -22.79 -28.61
C MET A 1 60.59 -22.06 -27.26
N ARG A 2 59.42 -21.53 -26.90
CA ARG A 2 59.07 -20.95 -25.58
C ARG A 2 59.18 -22.03 -24.49
N GLN A 3 59.45 -21.71 -23.21
CA GLN A 3 58.50 -21.23 -22.18
C GLN A 3 59.31 -20.66 -21.00
N TYR A 4 59.27 -19.35 -20.67
CA TYR A 4 58.31 -18.56 -19.89
C TYR A 4 58.18 -18.89 -18.39
N TYR A 5 58.56 -17.87 -17.61
CA TYR A 5 58.61 -17.73 -16.16
C TYR A 5 57.31 -18.10 -15.43
N TRP A 6 57.47 -18.73 -14.27
CA TRP A 6 56.43 -18.93 -13.27
C TRP A 6 56.12 -17.59 -12.56
N SER A 7 54.88 -17.13 -12.63
CA SER A 7 54.33 -16.17 -11.69
C SER A 7 52.92 -16.63 -11.36
N LYS A 8 52.73 -17.05 -10.10
CA LYS A 8 51.41 -17.40 -9.57
C LYS A 8 50.52 -16.15 -9.67
N PRO A 9 49.30 -16.22 -10.25
CA PRO A 9 48.35 -15.15 -10.01
C PRO A 9 47.90 -15.24 -8.55
N LEU A 10 48.02 -14.12 -7.83
CA LEU A 10 47.31 -13.86 -6.59
C LEU A 10 45.81 -14.00 -6.89
N THR A 11 45.22 -15.15 -6.57
CA THR A 11 43.76 -15.28 -6.54
C THR A 11 43.32 -14.49 -5.32
N ASN A 12 43.07 -13.20 -5.53
CA ASN A 12 42.38 -12.37 -4.57
C ASN A 12 40.95 -12.93 -4.50
N SER A 13 40.72 -13.92 -3.63
CA SER A 13 39.41 -14.43 -3.28
C SER A 13 38.69 -13.35 -2.48
N ILE A 14 38.14 -12.36 -3.19
CA ILE A 14 37.08 -11.53 -2.65
C ILE A 14 35.83 -12.39 -2.79
N GLU A 15 35.51 -13.18 -1.76
CA GLU A 15 34.16 -13.74 -1.65
C GLU A 15 33.19 -12.56 -1.54
N PRO A 16 32.23 -12.40 -2.47
CA PRO A 16 31.16 -11.45 -2.26
C PRO A 16 30.28 -12.01 -1.15
N SER A 17 30.50 -11.54 0.09
CA SER A 17 29.58 -11.71 1.21
C SER A 17 28.33 -10.85 0.95
N ILE A 18 27.54 -11.20 -0.07
CA ILE A 18 26.23 -10.61 -0.31
C ILE A 18 25.20 -11.53 0.34
N THR A 19 25.17 -11.53 1.68
CA THR A 19 23.94 -11.88 2.40
C THR A 19 23.00 -10.68 2.32
N GLY A 20 22.60 -10.34 1.10
CA GLY A 20 21.47 -9.47 0.82
C GLY A 20 20.46 -10.36 0.13
N SER A 21 19.32 -10.60 0.76
CA SER A 21 18.19 -11.24 0.09
C SER A 21 17.98 -10.54 -1.25
N LEU A 22 18.27 -11.23 -2.35
CA LEU A 22 17.93 -10.78 -3.70
C LEU A 22 16.40 -10.71 -3.75
N GLN A 23 15.84 -9.56 -3.38
CA GLN A 23 14.45 -9.31 -3.67
C GLN A 23 14.31 -9.32 -5.19
N PRO A 24 13.36 -10.08 -5.75
CA PRO A 24 13.14 -10.08 -7.18
C PRO A 24 12.95 -8.64 -7.65
N PRO A 25 13.42 -8.29 -8.86
CA PRO A 25 13.22 -6.95 -9.40
C PRO A 25 11.73 -6.61 -9.35
N GLU A 26 11.40 -5.46 -8.74
CA GLU A 26 10.02 -4.95 -8.69
C GLU A 26 9.48 -4.88 -10.12
N THR A 27 8.30 -5.43 -10.36
CA THR A 27 7.65 -5.33 -11.66
C THR A 27 7.07 -3.93 -11.85
N ASP A 28 6.79 -3.53 -13.10
CA ASP A 28 6.09 -2.26 -13.37
C ASP A 28 4.74 -2.16 -12.62
N LEU A 29 4.09 -3.30 -12.38
CA LEU A 29 2.83 -3.40 -11.64
C LEU A 29 3.03 -3.12 -10.15
N ASP A 30 4.13 -3.62 -9.57
CA ASP A 30 4.49 -3.37 -8.18
C ASP A 30 4.84 -1.90 -7.95
N ILE A 31 5.61 -1.32 -8.89
CA ILE A 31 5.97 0.10 -8.88
C ILE A 31 4.71 0.96 -8.92
N LEU A 32 3.78 0.67 -9.85
CA LEU A 32 2.52 1.41 -9.98
C LEU A 32 1.67 1.31 -8.72
N ARG A 33 1.53 0.10 -8.16
CA ARG A 33 0.78 -0.12 -6.91
C ARG A 33 1.37 0.69 -5.76
N ARG A 34 2.68 0.65 -5.59
CA ARG A 34 3.38 1.39 -4.53
C ARG A 34 3.22 2.89 -4.70
N GLN A 35 3.34 3.41 -5.92
CA GLN A 35 3.10 4.84 -6.20
C GLN A 35 1.68 5.26 -5.85
N HIS A 36 0.69 4.44 -6.21
CA HIS A 36 -0.72 4.70 -5.88
C HIS A 36 -0.95 4.72 -4.36
N GLU A 37 -0.40 3.75 -3.63
CA GLU A 37 -0.47 3.70 -2.16
C GLU A 37 0.20 4.92 -1.52
N LEU A 38 1.37 5.36 -2.02
CA LEU A 38 2.07 6.54 -1.52
C LEU A 38 1.25 7.82 -1.72
N ILE A 39 0.66 8.01 -2.89
CA ILE A 39 -0.18 9.19 -3.18
C ILE A 39 -1.37 9.21 -2.25
N LEU A 40 -2.11 8.11 -2.14
CA LEU A 40 -3.30 8.02 -1.29
C LEU A 40 -2.98 8.21 0.19
N ASN A 41 -1.81 7.78 0.64
CA ASN A 41 -1.36 7.95 2.03
C ASN A 41 -0.79 9.35 2.32
N ALA A 42 -0.29 10.07 1.31
CA ALA A 42 0.29 11.40 1.48
C ALA A 42 -0.75 12.53 1.49
N VAL A 43 -1.94 12.30 0.93
CA VAL A 43 -3.02 13.28 0.88
C VAL A 43 -3.65 13.44 2.27
N GLY A 44 -3.73 14.69 2.74
CA GLY A 44 -4.37 15.04 4.02
C GLY A 44 -5.89 14.99 3.98
N GLU A 45 -6.49 14.87 2.79
CA GLU A 45 -7.93 14.67 2.59
C GLU A 45 -8.30 13.19 2.70
N GLY A 46 -9.48 12.92 3.25
CA GLY A 46 -10.02 11.57 3.34
C GLY A 46 -10.47 11.06 1.97
N VAL A 47 -9.93 9.91 1.55
CA VAL A 47 -10.30 9.22 0.31
C VAL A 47 -10.79 7.82 0.64
N TYR A 48 -11.93 7.43 0.08
CA TYR A 48 -12.47 6.08 0.14
C TYR A 48 -13.11 5.69 -1.19
N GLY A 49 -13.11 4.39 -1.48
CA GLY A 49 -13.77 3.81 -2.65
C GLY A 49 -14.96 2.96 -2.21
N LEU A 50 -16.02 2.93 -3.04
CA LEU A 50 -17.21 2.14 -2.82
C LEU A 50 -17.41 1.11 -3.95
N ASP A 51 -18.04 -0.02 -3.64
CA ASP A 51 -18.61 -0.91 -4.65
C ASP A 51 -19.95 -0.38 -5.18
N VAL A 52 -20.55 -1.10 -6.13
CA VAL A 52 -21.85 -0.75 -6.73
C VAL A 52 -23.01 -0.74 -5.74
N ASN A 53 -22.84 -1.35 -4.56
CA ASN A 53 -23.83 -1.39 -3.47
C ASN A 53 -23.55 -0.33 -2.40
N GLY A 54 -22.57 0.56 -2.61
CA GLY A 54 -22.18 1.60 -1.64
C GLY A 54 -21.33 1.07 -0.47
N LYS A 55 -20.76 -0.13 -0.58
CA LYS A 55 -19.89 -0.70 0.45
C LYS A 55 -18.45 -0.30 0.26
N VAL A 56 -17.75 0.02 1.35
CA VAL A 56 -16.34 0.45 1.29
C VAL A 56 -15.43 -0.67 0.76
N THR A 57 -14.69 -0.39 -0.31
CA THR A 57 -13.69 -1.31 -0.88
C THR A 57 -12.26 -0.87 -0.56
N PHE A 58 -12.07 0.41 -0.26
CA PHE A 58 -10.80 1.02 0.08
C PHE A 58 -11.04 2.25 0.95
N VAL A 59 -10.12 2.53 1.88
CA VAL A 59 -10.10 3.76 2.67
C VAL A 59 -8.64 4.14 2.96
N ASN A 60 -8.28 5.40 2.76
CA ASN A 60 -6.95 5.89 3.12
C ASN A 60 -6.85 6.20 4.62
N PRO A 61 -5.64 6.28 5.20
CA PRO A 61 -5.46 6.57 6.63
C PRO A 61 -6.08 7.90 7.07
N ALA A 62 -6.07 8.92 6.20
CA ALA A 62 -6.70 10.21 6.50
C ALA A 62 -8.22 10.08 6.69
N ALA A 63 -8.92 9.36 5.80
CA ALA A 63 -10.34 9.10 5.92
C ALA A 63 -10.67 8.28 7.17
N ALA A 64 -9.93 7.20 7.43
CA ALA A 64 -10.13 6.40 8.64
C ALA A 64 -9.99 7.24 9.92
N LYS A 65 -8.97 8.10 9.98
CA LYS A 65 -8.75 9.04 11.08
C LYS A 65 -9.88 10.07 11.22
N MET A 66 -10.36 10.62 10.10
CA MET A 66 -11.46 11.60 10.10
C MET A 66 -12.78 10.98 10.54
N ILE A 67 -13.06 9.74 10.11
CA ILE A 67 -14.24 8.97 10.48
C ILE A 67 -14.14 8.48 11.93
N GLY A 68 -12.92 8.25 12.42
CA GLY A 68 -12.62 7.80 13.77
C GLY A 68 -12.76 6.28 13.97
N TRP A 69 -12.64 5.51 12.89
CA TRP A 69 -12.79 4.05 12.87
C TRP A 69 -11.53 3.42 12.29
N GLU A 70 -11.24 2.18 12.68
CA GLU A 70 -10.12 1.45 12.08
C GLU A 70 -10.44 1.07 10.63
N ILE A 71 -9.42 1.05 9.77
CA ILE A 71 -9.56 0.71 8.35
C ILE A 71 -10.29 -0.62 8.18
N GLY A 72 -9.90 -1.65 8.96
CA GLY A 72 -10.49 -2.98 8.88
C GLY A 72 -11.97 -3.04 9.28
N GLU A 73 -12.44 -2.10 10.10
CA GLU A 73 -13.85 -2.01 10.50
C GLU A 73 -14.71 -1.36 9.41
N LEU A 74 -14.10 -0.52 8.57
CA LEU A 74 -14.77 0.20 7.49
C LEU A 74 -14.95 -0.67 6.24
N ILE A 75 -13.98 -1.53 5.91
CA ILE A 75 -14.06 -2.38 4.71
C ILE A 75 -15.32 -3.24 4.72
N GLY A 76 -16.10 -3.16 3.65
CA GLY A 76 -17.36 -3.89 3.46
C GLY A 76 -18.58 -3.26 4.12
N GLN A 77 -18.42 -2.20 4.93
CA GLN A 77 -19.55 -1.46 5.51
C GLN A 77 -20.21 -0.55 4.47
N SER A 78 -21.51 -0.31 4.63
CA SER A 78 -22.21 0.73 3.88
C SER A 78 -21.74 2.10 4.36
N MET A 79 -21.14 2.90 3.47
CA MET A 79 -20.62 4.22 3.87
C MET A 79 -21.74 5.19 4.28
N HIS A 80 -22.94 5.00 3.71
CA HIS A 80 -24.12 5.74 4.14
C HIS A 80 -24.42 5.48 5.62
N THR A 81 -24.37 4.22 6.06
CA THR A 81 -24.59 3.85 7.46
C THR A 81 -23.48 4.39 8.37
N VAL A 82 -22.24 4.48 7.89
CA VAL A 82 -21.12 5.00 8.67
C VAL A 82 -21.19 6.52 8.84
N LEU A 83 -21.41 7.28 7.76
CA LEU A 83 -21.35 8.75 7.78
C LEU A 83 -22.69 9.42 8.10
N HIS A 84 -23.80 8.82 7.69
CA HIS A 84 -25.15 9.35 7.89
C HIS A 84 -25.97 8.53 8.89
N HIS A 85 -25.29 7.86 9.82
CA HIS A 85 -25.91 7.00 10.84
C HIS A 85 -27.05 7.69 11.60
N SER A 86 -26.88 8.97 11.96
CA SER A 86 -27.88 9.71 12.71
C SER A 86 -27.80 11.21 12.42
N LYS A 87 -28.96 11.83 12.24
CA LYS A 87 -29.15 13.29 12.31
C LYS A 87 -28.86 13.78 13.75
N PRO A 88 -28.68 15.10 13.95
CA PRO A 88 -28.55 15.68 15.29
C PRO A 88 -29.73 15.38 16.24
N ASP A 89 -30.89 15.03 15.69
CA ASP A 89 -32.10 14.63 16.43
C ASP A 89 -32.21 13.12 16.71
N GLY A 90 -31.23 12.32 16.29
CA GLY A 90 -31.17 10.87 16.48
C GLY A 90 -31.87 10.04 15.38
N ASN A 91 -32.53 10.66 14.41
CA ASN A 91 -33.16 9.92 13.32
C ASN A 91 -32.15 9.51 12.23
N PRO A 92 -32.25 8.32 11.62
CA PRO A 92 -31.37 7.93 10.52
C PRO A 92 -31.66 8.75 9.27
N TYR A 93 -30.65 9.00 8.44
CA TYR A 93 -30.88 9.49 7.08
C TYR A 93 -31.45 8.35 6.21
N PRO A 94 -32.38 8.65 5.28
CA PRO A 94 -32.82 7.66 4.30
C PRO A 94 -31.68 7.30 3.34
N VAL A 95 -31.63 6.03 2.93
CA VAL A 95 -30.60 5.47 2.02
C VAL A 95 -30.77 5.97 0.57
N HIS A 96 -31.95 6.51 0.24
CA HIS A 96 -32.27 7.04 -1.08
C HIS A 96 -32.46 8.57 -0.99
N GLU A 97 -31.48 9.31 -1.50
CA GLU A 97 -31.67 10.64 -2.11
C GLU A 97 -31.32 10.55 -3.59
#